data_AF-A0A6V7IKD3-F1
#
_entry.id   AF-A0A6V7IKD3-F1
#
_cell.length_a   1.000
_cell.length_b   1.000
_cell.length_c   1.000
_cell.angle_alpha   90.00
_cell.angle_beta   90.00
_cell.angle_gamma   90.00
#
_symmetry.space_group_name_H-M   'P 1'
#
loop_
_entity.id
_entity.type
_entity.pdbx_description
1 polymer ?
#
loop_
_entity_poly.entity_id
_entity_poly.type
_entity_poly.pdbx_seq_one_letter_code
_entity_poly.pdbx_strand_id
1 'polypeptide(L)' 'LAYGFASGLGITAGAHRLWAHKSYSAKLPLRIFLACLYCGAGQ' A
#
# COMPACT_ATOMS: atom_id res chain seq x y z
N LEU A 1 11.95 13.21 -1.20
CA LEU A 1 12.17 12.13 -0.19
C LEU A 1 10.87 11.50 0.31
N ALA A 2 9.89 12.28 0.80
CA ALA A 2 8.66 11.71 1.38
C ALA A 2 7.80 10.87 0.40
N TYR A 3 7.71 11.28 -0.88
CA TYR A 3 6.91 10.58 -1.89
C TYR A 3 7.42 9.16 -2.20
N GLY A 4 8.75 8.97 -2.31
CA GLY A 4 9.34 7.65 -2.57
C GLY A 4 9.17 6.66 -1.41
N PHE A 5 9.24 7.14 -0.17
CA PHE A 5 8.94 6.32 1.02
C PHE A 5 7.46 5.91 1.06
N ALA A 6 6.55 6.82 0.73
CA ALA A 6 5.12 6.55 0.71
C ALA A 6 4.74 5.53 -0.38
N SER A 7 5.32 5.63 -1.59
CA SER A 7 5.16 4.61 -2.64
C SER A 7 5.73 3.25 -2.24
N GLY A 8 6.92 3.22 -1.63
CA GLY A 8 7.52 1.98 -1.14
C GLY A 8 6.63 1.26 -0.12
N LEU A 9 5.99 2.02 0.77
CA LEU A 9 5.02 1.51 1.74
C LEU A 9 3.73 1.00 1.06
N GLY A 10 3.22 1.66 0.02
CA GLY A 10 2.09 1.17 -0.77
C GLY A 10 2.34 -0.21 -1.37
N ILE A 11 3.55 -0.46 -1.89
CA ILE A 11 3.95 -1.74 -2.48
C ILE A 11 4.19 -2.82 -1.41
N THR A 12 4.98 -2.53 -0.39
CA THR A 12 5.32 -3.55 0.64
C THR A 12 4.20 -3.80 1.65
N ALA A 13 3.58 -2.75 2.20
CA ALA A 13 2.50 -2.90 3.16
C ALA A 13 1.14 -3.16 2.50
N GLY A 14 0.94 -2.73 1.25
CA GLY A 14 -0.25 -2.98 0.44
C GLY A 14 -0.14 -4.24 -0.42
N ALA A 15 0.52 -4.15 -1.59
CA ALA A 15 0.58 -5.24 -2.57
C ALA A 15 1.14 -6.55 -1.99
N HIS A 16 2.26 -6.50 -1.29
CA HIS A 16 2.89 -7.71 -0.76
C HIS A 16 2.14 -8.26 0.47
N ARG A 17 1.85 -7.42 1.46
CA ARG A 17 1.34 -7.90 2.76
C ARG A 17 -0.19 -7.96 2.89
N LEU A 18 -0.90 -7.02 2.28
CA LEU A 18 -2.37 -6.93 2.40
C LEU A 18 -3.10 -7.68 1.28
N TRP A 19 -2.60 -7.64 0.03
CA TRP A 19 -3.23 -8.29 -1.12
C TRP A 19 -2.64 -9.67 -1.43
N ALA A 20 -1.31 -9.83 -1.48
CA ALA A 20 -0.69 -11.12 -1.81
C ALA A 20 -0.70 -12.10 -0.62
N HIS A 21 -0.23 -11.68 0.55
CA HIS A 21 -0.17 -12.56 1.72
C HIS A 21 -1.37 -12.45 2.67
N LYS A 22 -2.26 -11.47 2.46
CA LYS A 22 -3.45 -11.19 3.31
C LYS A 22 -3.16 -11.31 4.82
N SER A 23 -1.96 -10.89 5.22
CA SER A 23 -1.37 -11.19 6.53
C SER A 23 -2.05 -10.43 7.68
N TYR A 24 -2.80 -9.37 7.34
CA TYR A 24 -3.62 -8.60 8.27
C TYR A 24 -4.86 -8.03 7.57
N SER A 25 -5.97 -7.93 8.29
CA SER A 25 -7.22 -7.32 7.78
C SER A 25 -7.20 -5.82 8.06
N ALA A 26 -6.78 -5.02 7.08
CA ALA A 26 -6.84 -3.57 7.16
C ALA A 26 -8.28 -3.06 6.94
N LYS A 27 -8.70 -2.11 7.78
CA LYS A 27 -10.00 -1.40 7.65
C LYS A 27 -10.04 -0.66 6.31
N LEU A 28 -11.24 -0.55 5.72
CA LEU A 28 -11.51 0.14 4.44
C LEU A 28 -10.71 1.45 4.20
N PRO A 29 -10.62 2.41 5.15
CA PRO A 29 -9.82 3.62 4.95
C PRO A 29 -8.33 3.35 4.74
N LEU A 30 -7.75 2.39 5.48
CA LEU A 30 -6.34 2.03 5.36
C LEU A 30 -6.05 1.30 4.04
N ARG A 31 -7.01 0.51 3.55
CA ARG A 31 -6.97 -0.11 2.22
C ARG A 31 -6.92 0.93 1.10
N ILE A 32 -7.77 1.95 1.16
CA ILE A 32 -7.83 3.02 0.15
C ILE A 32 -6.54 3.85 0.20
N PHE A 33 -6.03 4.16 1.39
CA PHE A 33 -4.77 4.88 1.54
C PHE A 33 -3.60 4.11 0.91
N LEU A 34 -3.46 2.82 1.20
CA LEU A 34 -2.42 1.97 0.61
C LEU A 34 -2.61 1.79 -0.92
N ALA A 35 -3.85 1.71 -1.40
CA ALA A 35 -4.16 1.66 -2.83
C ALA A 35 -3.75 2.95 -3.56
N CYS A 36 -4.01 4.11 -2.95
CA CYS A 36 -3.64 5.41 -3.49
C CYS A 36 -2.11 5.56 -3.55
N LEU A 37 -1.41 5.10 -2.51
CA LEU A 37 0.06 5.07 -2.49
C LEU A 37 0.67 4.11 -3.52
N TYR A 38 0.01 2.97 -3.76
CA TYR A 38 0.43 2.02 -4.79
C TYR A 38 0.20 2.57 -6.21
N CYS A 39 -0.98 3.15 -6.49
CA CYS A 39 -1.29 3.75 -7.78
C CYS A 39 -0.42 4.99 -8.07
N GLY A 40 -0.17 5.82 -7.05
CA GLY A 40 0.76 6.96 -7.14
C GLY A 40 2.22 6.56 -7.35
N ALA A 41 2.58 5.29 -7.12
CA ALA A 41 3.90 4.75 -7.43
C ALA A 41 4.11 4.45 -8.93
N GLY A 42 3.06 4.54 -9.75
CA GLY A 42 3.13 4.26 -11.19
C GLY A 42 3.04 2.77 -11.55
N GLN A 43 2.31 2.00 -10.75
CA GLN A 43 2.13 0.54 -10.86
C GLN A 43 0.66 0.19 -11.01
#